data_AF-A0A4Q5URK7-F1
#
_entry.id   AF-A0A4Q5URK7-F1
#
_cell.length_a   1.000
_cell.length_b   1.000
_cell.length_c   1.000
_cell.angle_alpha   90.00
_cell.angle_beta   90.00
_cell.angle_gamma   90.00
#
_symmetry.space_group_name_H-M   'P 1'
#
loop_
_entity.id
_entity.type
_entity.pdbx_description
1 polymer ?
#
loop_
_entity_poly.entity_id
_entity_poly.type
_entity_poly.pdbx_seq_one_letter_code
_entity_poly.pdbx_strand_id
1 'polypeptide(L)'
;MKRLVLIKVCLLLLVRFGVAQPCTGSINSFPYNEGFETSDGNWLPGGMASDWAWGSPTKSVITGAGGGNRCWITGGLTGSSYNAGENSW
;
A
#
# COMPACT_ATOMS: atom_id res chain seq x y z
N MET A 1 33.70 -2.10 -26.25
CA MET A 1 33.42 -1.51 -24.92
C MET A 1 31.97 -1.02 -24.75
N LYS A 2 31.37 -0.33 -25.75
CA LYS A 2 29.99 0.23 -25.66
C LYS A 2 28.86 -0.82 -25.49
N ARG A 3 29.01 -2.00 -26.12
CA ARG A 3 28.03 -3.11 -26.04
C ARG A 3 27.98 -3.81 -24.68
N LEU A 4 29.12 -3.88 -23.97
CA LEU A 4 29.15 -4.43 -22.60
C LEU A 4 28.48 -3.49 -21.58
N VAL A 5 28.59 -2.17 -21.78
CA VAL A 5 27.93 -1.17 -20.92
C VAL A 5 26.41 -1.26 -21.07
N LEU A 6 25.90 -1.39 -22.31
CA LEU A 6 24.46 -1.53 -22.55
C LEU A 6 23.86 -2.79 -21.90
N ILE A 7 24.55 -3.94 -21.97
CA ILE A 7 24.08 -5.19 -21.36
C ILE A 7 24.05 -5.09 -19.83
N LYS A 8 25.06 -4.47 -19.20
CA LYS A 8 25.08 -4.24 -17.76
C LYS A 8 23.99 -3.27 -17.30
N VAL A 9 23.73 -2.21 -18.04
CA VAL A 9 22.63 -1.26 -17.77
C VAL A 9 21.27 -1.95 -17.93
N CYS A 10 21.10 -2.81 -18.93
CA CYS A 10 19.88 -3.60 -19.12
C CYS A 10 19.67 -4.61 -17.98
N LEU A 11 20.72 -5.30 -17.53
CA LEU A 11 20.64 -6.21 -16.37
C LEU A 11 20.30 -5.48 -15.06
N LEU A 12 20.87 -4.28 -14.85
CA LEU A 12 20.59 -3.44 -13.68
C LEU A 12 19.14 -2.93 -13.65
N LEU A 13 18.52 -2.73 -14.82
CA LEU A 13 17.11 -2.33 -14.95
C LEU A 13 16.12 -3.49 -14.78
N LEU A 14 16.59 -4.75 -14.82
CA LEU A 14 15.77 -5.96 -14.69
C LEU A 14 15.72 -6.52 -13.26
N VAL A 15 16.53 -5.99 -12.33
CA VAL A 15 16.47 -6.40 -10.91
C VAL A 15 15.29 -5.70 -10.24
N ARG A 16 14.10 -6.30 -10.36
CA ARG A 16 12.99 -6.01 -9.45
C ARG A 16 13.38 -6.58 -8.09
N PHE A 17 13.84 -5.73 -7.18
CA PHE A 17 13.94 -6.11 -5.77
C PHE A 17 12.52 -6.37 -5.26
N GLY A 18 12.19 -7.64 -5.03
CA GLY A 18 11.03 -7.98 -4.21
C GLY A 18 11.31 -7.48 -2.80
N VAL A 19 10.75 -6.33 -2.44
CA VAL A 19 10.83 -5.82 -1.08
C VAL A 19 10.03 -6.79 -0.21
N ALA A 20 10.71 -7.57 0.63
CA ALA A 20 10.06 -8.17 1.78
C ALA A 20 9.64 -7.02 2.68
N GLN A 21 8.33 -6.81 2.84
CA GLN A 21 7.80 -5.73 3.67
C GLN A 21 8.32 -5.90 5.10
N PRO A 22 9.00 -4.89 5.69
CA PRO A 22 9.45 -5.00 7.06
C PRO A 22 8.24 -4.97 8.00
N CYS A 23 8.15 -5.92 8.92
CA CYS A 23 7.24 -5.82 10.05
C CYS A 23 7.74 -4.66 10.94
N THR A 24 7.12 -3.48 10.85
CA THR A 24 7.61 -2.24 11.47
C THR A 24 7.34 -2.13 12.98
N GLY A 25 6.72 -3.14 13.60
CA GLY A 25 6.54 -3.20 15.06
C GLY A 25 5.81 -4.46 15.51
N SER A 26 6.02 -4.87 16.76
CA SER A 26 5.27 -5.95 17.40
C SER A 26 4.13 -5.40 18.26
N ILE A 27 2.95 -6.02 18.14
CA ILE A 27 1.81 -5.74 19.03
C ILE A 27 2.03 -6.50 20.34
N ASN A 28 2.06 -5.79 21.46
CA ASN A 28 2.35 -6.35 22.79
C ASN A 28 1.27 -6.06 23.85
N SER A 29 0.17 -5.41 23.48
CA SER A 29 -0.96 -5.10 24.36
C SER A 29 -2.25 -5.68 23.78
N PHE A 30 -3.02 -6.38 24.62
CA PHE A 30 -4.20 -7.15 24.21
C PHE A 30 -5.39 -6.91 25.16
N PRO A 31 -6.65 -6.86 24.65
CA PRO A 31 -7.03 -7.00 23.25
C PRO A 31 -6.55 -5.82 22.40
N TYR A 32 -6.02 -6.12 21.21
CA TYR A 32 -5.60 -5.08 20.27
C TYR A 32 -6.85 -4.48 19.61
N ASN A 33 -7.04 -3.18 19.76
CA ASN A 33 -8.08 -2.44 19.07
C ASN A 33 -7.44 -1.28 18.32
N GLU A 34 -7.69 -1.24 17.02
CA GLU A 34 -7.19 -0.21 16.13
C GLU A 34 -8.38 0.45 15.42
N GLY A 35 -8.51 1.76 15.64
CA GLY A 35 -9.54 2.60 15.04
C GLY A 35 -9.01 3.44 13.88
N PHE A 36 -7.68 3.43 13.64
CA PHE A 36 -7.00 4.13 12.55
C PHE A 36 -7.07 5.66 12.60
N GLU A 37 -7.49 6.24 13.72
CA GLU A 37 -7.69 7.69 13.85
C GLU A 37 -6.36 8.44 14.03
N THR A 38 -5.42 7.84 14.74
CA THR A 38 -4.14 8.45 15.11
C THR A 38 -3.00 8.06 14.17
N SER A 39 -3.00 6.82 13.67
CA SER A 39 -2.02 6.29 12.72
C SER A 39 -2.63 5.23 11.81
N ASP A 40 -1.83 4.78 10.84
CA ASP A 40 -2.13 3.68 9.93
C ASP A 40 -2.04 2.29 10.58
N GLY A 41 -1.85 2.23 11.90
CA GLY A 41 -1.67 1.00 12.67
C GLY A 41 -0.35 0.29 12.39
N ASN A 42 0.61 0.94 11.71
CA ASN A 42 1.79 0.30 11.12
C ASN A 42 1.45 -0.79 10.09
N TRP A 43 0.25 -0.73 9.51
CA TRP A 43 -0.13 -1.62 8.41
C TRP A 43 0.51 -1.12 7.12
N LEU A 44 0.89 -2.05 6.27
CA LEU A 44 1.57 -1.73 5.02
C LEU A 44 0.79 -2.39 3.87
N PRO A 45 0.43 -1.64 2.83
CA PRO A 45 -0.27 -2.19 1.69
C PRO A 45 0.68 -3.09 0.90
N GLY A 46 0.22 -4.28 0.53
CA GLY A 46 1.03 -5.27 -0.17
C GLY A 46 0.46 -5.69 -1.51
N GLY A 47 1.24 -6.47 -2.25
CA GLY A 47 0.84 -7.11 -3.49
C GLY A 47 1.24 -6.36 -4.77
N MET A 48 0.68 -6.79 -5.90
CA MET A 48 0.97 -6.21 -7.20
C MET A 48 0.02 -5.06 -7.49
N ALA A 49 0.57 -3.89 -7.83
CA ALA A 49 -0.19 -2.68 -8.16
C ALA A 49 -1.18 -2.24 -7.06
N SER A 50 -0.80 -2.41 -5.80
CA SER A 50 -1.65 -2.12 -4.64
C SER A 50 -2.12 -0.67 -4.59
N ASP A 51 -3.42 -0.48 -4.39
CA ASP A 51 -4.09 0.82 -4.31
C ASP A 51 -4.70 1.13 -2.94
N TRP A 52 -4.41 0.28 -1.94
CA TRP A 52 -4.76 0.51 -0.56
C TRP A 52 -4.21 1.86 -0.07
N ALA A 53 -5.09 2.66 0.51
CA ALA A 53 -4.76 3.96 1.07
C ALA A 53 -5.36 4.11 2.47
N TRP A 54 -4.59 4.72 3.37
CA TRP A 54 -5.05 5.12 4.69
C TRP A 54 -5.38 6.60 4.73
N GLY A 55 -6.56 6.94 5.24
CA GLY A 55 -7.01 8.32 5.39
C GLY A 55 -8.53 8.44 5.42
N SER A 56 -9.03 9.63 5.12
CA SER A 56 -10.48 9.90 5.09
C SER A 56 -11.02 9.71 3.67
N PRO A 57 -11.90 8.71 3.42
CA PRO A 57 -12.48 8.52 2.10
C PRO A 57 -13.35 9.71 1.70
N THR A 58 -13.25 10.14 0.45
CA THR A 58 -14.12 11.16 -0.16
C THR A 58 -14.55 10.72 -1.56
N LYS A 59 -14.92 9.44 -1.70
CA LYS A 59 -15.45 8.89 -2.96
C LYS A 59 -16.90 9.27 -3.15
N SER A 60 -17.46 8.98 -4.33
CA SER A 60 -18.88 9.21 -4.62
C SER A 60 -19.83 8.31 -3.81
N VAL A 61 -19.40 7.10 -3.45
CA VAL A 61 -20.23 6.11 -2.72
C VAL A 61 -19.72 5.89 -1.29
N ILE A 62 -18.43 5.59 -1.13
CA ILE A 62 -17.81 5.45 0.20
C ILE A 62 -17.21 6.81 0.58
N THR A 63 -18.06 7.66 1.16
CA THR A 63 -17.77 9.07 1.49
C THR A 63 -17.15 9.27 2.87
N GLY A 64 -16.88 8.20 3.61
CA GLY A 64 -16.32 8.27 4.96
C GLY A 64 -15.90 6.90 5.49
N ALA A 65 -15.20 6.92 6.63
CA ALA A 65 -14.78 5.72 7.34
C ALA A 65 -15.97 5.06 8.07
N GLY A 66 -15.88 3.75 8.32
CA GLY A 66 -16.91 3.01 9.07
C GLY A 66 -17.00 3.41 10.55
N GLY A 67 -15.93 3.96 11.11
CA GLY A 67 -15.89 4.62 12.41
C GLY A 67 -14.91 5.79 12.35
N GLY A 68 -15.17 6.84 13.14
CA GLY A 68 -14.32 8.03 13.17
C GLY A 68 -14.16 8.70 11.80
N ASN A 69 -12.94 9.14 11.50
CA ASN A 69 -12.62 9.92 10.30
C ASN A 69 -11.69 9.18 9.35
N ARG A 70 -10.97 8.13 9.78
CA ARG A 70 -9.91 7.50 8.97
C ARG A 70 -10.06 5.99 8.91
N CYS A 71 -9.76 5.42 7.74
CA CYS A 71 -9.69 3.98 7.57
C CYS A 71 -8.74 3.61 6.42
N TRP A 72 -8.46 2.31 6.29
CA TRP A 72 -7.87 1.74 5.09
C TRP A 72 -8.96 1.45 4.05
N ILE A 73 -8.69 1.75 2.78
CA ILE A 73 -9.62 1.51 1.67
C ILE A 73 -8.84 1.22 0.37
N THR A 74 -9.37 0.35 -0.48
CA THR A 74 -8.88 0.11 -1.86
C THR A 74 -9.47 1.14 -2.84
N GLY A 75 -8.86 1.33 -4.01
CA GLY A 75 -9.25 2.33 -5.01
C GLY A 75 -8.86 3.78 -4.66
N GLY A 76 -7.90 3.96 -3.74
CA GLY A 76 -7.50 5.28 -3.21
C GLY A 76 -8.57 5.99 -2.37
N LEU A 77 -8.25 7.18 -1.84
CA LEU A 77 -9.18 7.93 -0.96
C LEU A 77 -10.28 8.69 -1.75
N THR A 78 -9.95 9.15 -2.95
CA THR A 78 -10.84 9.95 -3.80
C THR A 78 -11.17 9.26 -5.13
N GLY A 79 -10.45 8.18 -5.45
CA GLY A 79 -10.56 7.45 -6.71
C GLY A 79 -11.85 6.63 -6.81
N SER A 80 -12.27 6.37 -8.05
CA SER A 80 -13.45 5.55 -8.36
C SER A 80 -13.09 4.27 -9.14
N SER A 81 -11.79 4.00 -9.32
CA SER A 81 -11.28 2.88 -10.11
C SER A 81 -10.11 2.20 -9.40
N TYR A 82 -9.94 0.91 -9.66
CA TYR A 82 -8.81 0.11 -9.18
C TYR A 82 -7.64 0.16 -10.16
N ASN A 83 -6.44 -0.19 -9.69
CA ASN A 83 -5.29 -0.27 -10.56
C ASN A 83 -5.40 -1.46 -11.53
N ALA A 84 -4.90 -1.29 -12.75
CA ALA A 84 -4.93 -2.35 -13.75
C ALA A 84 -4.03 -3.53 -13.35
N GLY A 85 -4.60 -4.73 -13.32
CA GLY A 85 -3.87 -5.95 -12.94
C GLY A 85 -3.54 -6.02 -11.44
N GLU A 86 -4.30 -5.32 -10.60
CA GLU A 86 -4.11 -5.33 -9.16
C GLU A 86 -4.35 -6.70 -8.54
N ASN A 87 -3.45 -7.09 -7.64
CA ASN A 87 -3.56 -8.27 -6.79
C ASN A 87 -2.95 -7.96 -5.43
N SER A 88 -3.77 -7.30 -4.60
CA SER A 88 -3.37 -6.70 -3.33
C SER A 88 -3.69 -7.60 -2.13
N TRP A 89 -2.94 -7.42 -1.06
CA TRP A 89 -3.18 -8.01 0.25
C TRP A 89 -2.86 -7.04 1.37
#